data_AF-R4WCP6-F1
#
_entry.id   AF-R4WCP6-F1
#
_cell.length_a   1.000
_cell.length_b   1.000
_cell.length_c   1.000
_cell.angle_alpha   90.00
_cell.angle_beta   90.00
_cell.angle_gamma   90.00
#
_symmetry.space_group_name_H-M   'P 1'
#
loop_
_entity.id
_entity.type
_entity.pdbx_description
1 polymer ?
#
loop_
_entity_poly.entity_id
_entity_poly.type
_entity_poly.pdbx_seq_one_letter_code
_entity_poly.pdbx_strand_id
1 'polypeptide(L)' 'MRISFAIFAFLIICLVAVVQSQGQGGRGRVCTPGETWKESCRTCTCSPKGMPICPRILCPGADGFIRVDLPPMKPAEDDD' A
#
# COMPACT_ATOMS: atom_id res chain seq x y z
N MET A 1 31.19 -5.06 27.15
CA MET A 1 29.92 -4.34 27.41
C MET A 1 29.49 -3.42 26.26
N ARG A 2 30.38 -2.64 25.63
CA ARG A 2 30.04 -1.78 24.48
C ARG A 2 29.63 -2.52 23.20
N ILE A 3 30.26 -3.67 22.91
CA ILE A 3 29.93 -4.53 21.77
C ILE A 3 28.51 -5.10 21.90
N SER A 4 28.09 -5.49 23.10
CA SER A 4 26.74 -5.97 23.36
C SER A 4 25.69 -4.88 23.09
N PHE A 5 25.95 -3.65 23.53
CA PHE A 5 25.07 -2.50 23.27
C PHE A 5 24.92 -2.19 21.78
N ALA A 6 26.02 -2.32 21.01
CA ALA A 6 26.00 -2.15 19.57
C ALA A 6 25.19 -3.24 18.87
N ILE A 7 25.30 -4.50 19.32
CA ILE A 7 24.49 -5.63 18.80
C ILE A 7 23.01 -5.43 19.10
N PHE A 8 22.66 -5.06 20.34
CA PHE A 8 21.27 -4.76 20.71
C PHE A 8 20.69 -3.60 19.90
N ALA A 9 21.46 -2.52 19.73
CA ALA A 9 21.05 -1.40 18.89
C ALA A 9 20.84 -1.83 17.43
N PHE A 10 21.73 -2.66 16.88
CA PHE A 10 21.62 -3.16 15.50
C PHE A 10 20.39 -4.06 15.30
N LEU A 11 20.11 -4.95 16.26
CA LEU A 11 18.91 -5.79 16.25
C LEU A 11 17.63 -4.96 16.33
N ILE A 12 17.59 -3.95 17.20
CA ILE A 12 16.44 -3.04 17.33
C ILE A 12 16.25 -2.21 16.05
N ILE A 13 17.33 -1.67 15.48
CA ILE A 13 17.28 -0.91 14.22
C ILE A 13 16.80 -1.79 13.06
N CYS A 14 17.27 -3.03 12.96
CA CYS A 14 16.78 -4.00 11.98
C CYS A 14 15.29 -4.32 12.18
N LEU A 15 14.85 -4.55 13.41
CA LEU A 15 13.43 -4.79 13.71
C LEU A 15 12.55 -3.61 13.29
N VAL A 16 12.98 -2.38 13.59
CA VAL A 16 12.25 -1.16 13.21
C VAL A 16 12.25 -0.97 11.69
N ALA A 17 13.39 -1.21 11.01
CA ALA A 17 13.49 -1.13 9.56
C ALA A 17 12.61 -2.17 8.84
N VAL A 18 12.55 -3.40 9.36
CA VAL A 18 11.67 -4.45 8.81
C VAL A 18 10.19 -4.05 8.95
N VAL A 19 9.80 -3.46 10.08
CA VAL A 19 8.41 -2.99 10.32
C VAL A 19 8.03 -1.81 9.41
N GLN A 20 8.98 -0.99 8.97
CA GLN A 20 8.73 0.18 8.11
C GLN A 20 8.87 -0.09 6.59
N SER A 21 9.12 -1.34 6.18
CA SER A 21 9.52 -1.66 4.81
C SER A 21 8.40 -1.77 3.77
N GLN A 22 7.12 -1.58 4.12
CA GLN A 22 6.00 -1.70 3.17
C GLN A 22 5.30 -0.38 2.90
N GLY A 23 5.94 0.48 2.11
CA GLY A 23 5.39 1.76 1.70
C GLY A 23 5.72 2.10 0.28
N GLN A 24 5.08 1.45 -0.71
CA GLN A 24 4.94 2.05 -2.04
C GLN A 24 3.71 1.49 -2.79
N GLY A 25 2.92 2.43 -3.31
CA GLY A 25 1.58 2.22 -3.86
C GLY A 25 1.55 1.46 -5.19
N GLY A 26 0.34 1.03 -5.53
CA GLY A 26 0.04 0.28 -6.75
C GLY A 26 -0.88 -0.90 -6.44
N ARG A 27 -1.94 -1.05 -7.26
CA ARG A 27 -2.94 -2.12 -7.18
C ARG A 27 -2.23 -3.48 -7.10
N GLY A 28 -2.17 -4.07 -5.90
CA GLY A 28 -1.32 -5.24 -5.59
C GLY A 28 -0.56 -5.14 -4.25
N ARG A 29 -0.61 -3.99 -3.57
CA ARG A 29 -0.09 -3.79 -2.20
C ARG A 29 -0.64 -4.82 -1.20
N VAL A 30 0.24 -5.51 -0.46
CA VAL A 30 -0.09 -6.09 0.84
C VAL A 30 0.05 -4.98 1.89
N CYS A 31 -0.93 -4.84 2.78
CA CYS A 31 -0.96 -3.77 3.80
C CYS A 31 -1.10 -4.34 5.21
N THR A 32 -0.81 -3.51 6.22
CA THR A 32 -1.00 -3.91 7.63
C THR A 32 -2.47 -3.77 8.02
N PRO A 33 -3.14 -4.81 8.56
CA PRO A 33 -4.52 -4.71 9.02
C PRO A 33 -4.81 -3.48 9.87
N GLY A 34 -5.85 -2.72 9.50
CA GLY A 34 -6.24 -1.47 10.19
C GLY A 34 -5.47 -0.22 9.75
N GLU A 35 -4.40 -0.36 8.96
CA GLU A 35 -3.68 0.80 8.39
C GLU A 35 -4.59 1.60 7.45
N THR A 36 -4.48 2.94 7.50
CA THR A 36 -5.22 3.86 6.63
C THR A 36 -4.23 4.81 5.96
N TRP A 37 -4.39 5.02 4.66
CA TRP A 37 -3.53 5.91 3.87
C TRP A 37 -4.32 6.62 2.78
N LYS A 38 -3.72 7.68 2.23
CA LYS A 38 -4.30 8.42 1.12
C LYS A 38 -3.59 8.04 -0.18
N GLU A 39 -4.35 7.63 -1.19
CA GLU A 39 -3.87 7.41 -2.55
C GLU A 39 -4.56 8.46 -3.44
N SER A 40 -3.80 9.39 -3.99
CA SER A 40 -4.37 10.54 -4.71
C SER A 40 -5.40 11.30 -3.84
N CYS A 41 -6.65 11.42 -4.28
CA CYS A 41 -7.72 12.05 -3.51
C CYS A 41 -8.50 11.09 -2.62
N ARG A 42 -8.31 9.77 -2.76
CA ARG A 42 -9.06 8.74 -2.04
C ARG A 42 -8.33 8.26 -0.79
N THR A 43 -9.11 7.98 0.24
CA THR A 43 -8.62 7.34 1.46
C THR A 43 -8.90 5.84 1.39
N CYS A 44 -7.86 5.04 1.60
CA CYS A 44 -7.93 3.59 1.58
C CYS A 44 -7.66 3.03 2.98
N THR A 45 -8.20 1.86 3.26
CA THR A 45 -8.01 1.15 4.54
C THR A 45 -7.62 -0.29 4.28
N CYS A 46 -6.77 -0.85 5.15
CA CYS A 46 -6.38 -2.24 5.07
C CYS A 46 -7.37 -3.17 5.76
N SER A 47 -7.84 -4.18 5.03
CA SER A 47 -8.66 -5.25 5.58
C SER A 47 -7.88 -6.13 6.56
N PRO A 48 -8.58 -6.90 7.41
CA PRO A 48 -7.94 -7.90 8.28
C PRO A 48 -7.12 -8.97 7.54
N LYS A 49 -7.39 -9.18 6.25
CA LYS A 49 -6.67 -10.13 5.39
C LYS A 49 -5.42 -9.53 4.73
N GLY A 50 -5.03 -8.31 5.11
CA GLY A 50 -3.87 -7.61 4.52
C GLY A 50 -4.12 -7.08 3.11
N MET A 51 -5.39 -7.00 2.69
CA MET A 51 -5.78 -6.48 1.37
C MET A 51 -6.28 -5.03 1.45
N PRO A 52 -5.86 -4.15 0.52
CA PRO A 52 -6.27 -2.76 0.48
C PRO A 52 -7.71 -2.62 -0.02
N ILE A 53 -8.52 -1.86 0.72
CA ILE A 53 -9.88 -1.50 0.35
C ILE A 53 -9.89 0.00 0.07
N CYS A 54 -10.07 0.36 -1.20
CA CYS A 54 -10.13 1.75 -1.67
C CYS A 54 -11.50 2.04 -2.30
N PRO A 55 -12.18 3.12 -1.91
CA PRO A 55 -13.43 3.52 -2.55
C PRO A 55 -13.18 3.94 -4.01
N ARG A 56 -14.11 3.56 -4.89
CA ARG A 56 -14.08 3.95 -6.31
C ARG A 56 -14.64 5.36 -6.47
N ILE A 57 -13.80 6.36 -6.20
CA ILE A 57 -14.11 7.77 -6.46
C ILE A 57 -13.25 8.31 -7.61
N LEU A 58 -13.84 9.24 -8.36
CA LEU A 58 -13.15 9.97 -9.42
C LEU A 58 -12.35 11.11 -8.81
N CYS A 59 -11.03 11.09 -9.02
CA CYS A 59 -10.17 12.17 -8.56
C CYS A 59 -9.96 13.20 -9.67
N PRO A 60 -10.06 14.51 -9.38
CA PRO A 60 -9.58 15.53 -10.29
C PRO A 60 -8.07 15.42 -10.46
N GLY A 61 -7.61 15.47 -11.71
CA GLY A 61 -6.22 15.59 -12.09
C GLY A 61 -5.69 17.00 -11.79
N ALA A 62 -4.37 17.15 -11.82
CA ALA A 62 -3.71 18.43 -11.57
C ALA A 62 -4.09 19.54 -12.57
N ASP A 63 -4.56 19.14 -13.75
CA ASP A 63 -5.07 19.96 -14.85
C ASP A 63 -6.58 20.24 -14.75
N GLY A 64 -7.24 19.79 -13.68
CA GLY A 64 -8.69 19.94 -13.50
C GLY A 64 -9.54 18.91 -14.27
N PHE A 65 -8.91 18.04 -15.05
CA PHE A 65 -9.60 16.94 -15.74
C PHE A 65 -9.66 15.68 -14.87
N ILE A 66 -10.78 14.97 -14.90
CA ILE A 66 -10.91 13.70 -14.16
C ILE A 66 -10.03 12.62 -14.80
N ARG A 67 -9.10 12.04 -14.02
CA ARG A 67 -8.31 10.88 -14.47
C ARG A 67 -9.01 9.60 -14.06
N VAL A 68 -9.42 8.81 -15.05
CA VAL A 68 -10.08 7.50 -14.85
C VAL A 68 -9.04 6.39 -14.96
N ASP A 69 -8.61 5.84 -13.83
CA ASP A 69 -7.79 4.62 -13.80
C ASP A 69 -8.64 3.39 -14.14
N LEU A 70 -8.88 3.18 -15.45
CA LEU A 70 -9.63 2.03 -15.94
C LEU A 70 -8.93 0.73 -15.47
N PRO A 71 -9.66 -0.26 -14.92
CA PRO A 71 -9.08 -1.57 -14.71
C PRO A 71 -8.58 -2.12 -16.05
N PRO A 72 -7.48 -2.90 -16.07
CA PRO A 72 -7.07 -3.58 -17.29
C PRO A 72 -8.25 -4.43 -17.77
N MET A 73 -8.69 -4.21 -19.01
CA MET A 73 -9.70 -5.06 -19.64
C MET A 73 -9.08 -6.45 -19.75
N LYS A 74 -9.60 -7.41 -18.98
CA LYS A 74 -9.28 -8.82 -19.19
C LYS A 74 -9.81 -9.17 -20.60
N PRO A 75 -9.02 -9.82 -21.47
CA PRO A 75 -9.54 -10.36 -22.72
C PRO A 75 -10.76 -11.23 -22.40
N ALA A 76 -11.77 -11.22 -23.27
CA ALA A 76 -12.85 -12.19 -23.15
C ALA A 76 -12.21 -13.59 -23.23
N GLU A 77 -12.28 -14.35 -22.14
CA GLU A 77 -12.13 -15.80 -22.23
C GLU A 77 -13.44 -16.28 -22.86
N ASP A 78 -13.35 -16.88 -24.04
CA ASP A 78 -14.46 -17.56 -24.69
C ASP A 78 -14.80 -18.78 -23.82
N ASP A 79 -15.90 -18.69 -23.06
CA ASP A 79 -16.47 -19.80 -22.30
C ASP A 79 -17.13 -20.79 -23.28
N ASP A 80 -16.37 -21.79 -23.74
CA ASP A 80 -16.83 -23.01 -24.45
C ASP A 80 -17.53 -24.00 -23.51
#